data_AF-A0A2H8TT64-F1
#
_entry.id   AF-A0A2H8TT64-F1
#
_cell.length_a   1.000
_cell.length_b   1.000
_cell.length_c   1.000
_cell.angle_alpha   90.00
_cell.angle_beta   90.00
_cell.angle_gamma   90.00
#
_symmetry.space_group_name_H-M   'P 1'
#
loop_
_entity.id
_entity.type
_entity.pdbx_description
1 polymer ?
#
loop_
_entity_poly.entity_id
_entity_poly.type
_entity_poly.pdbx_seq_one_letter_code
_entity_poly.pdbx_strand_id
1 'polypeptide(L)'
;MAAETRRAGAATTALLLALLVQAPGTRAVTDDMLKVACSDMTPRHTGYQPENEIGVPCPFRLTVDPSTPVVPGNMVNLTLWSLGMATPFKGFMVQARDVNGRVLGTFLPECWNETRHHMISCPNGDEPYNVAVQSNNKYKSKETFTWVAPLSLEGFIRFKYTVVLNYEHYWTNQETEDIPVAKISQEEFNMKKSINPQYYIYKLYIQNCFS
;
A
#
# COMPACT_ATOMS: atom_id res chain seq x y z
N MET A 1 -45.98 -66.90 31.40
CA MET A 1 -46.60 -67.25 30.10
C MET A 1 -47.68 -66.21 29.83
N ALA A 2 -47.81 -65.73 28.57
CA ALA A 2 -48.51 -64.51 28.11
C ALA A 2 -47.67 -63.20 28.24
N ALA A 3 -47.16 -62.65 27.13
CA ALA A 3 -47.77 -61.64 26.22
C ALA A 3 -47.70 -60.23 26.85
N GLU A 4 -47.30 -59.13 26.19
CA GLU A 4 -47.60 -58.69 24.82
C GLU A 4 -46.76 -57.45 24.44
N THR A 5 -46.73 -57.17 23.15
CA THR A 5 -46.06 -56.12 22.35
C THR A 5 -46.31 -54.63 22.68
N ARG A 6 -45.36 -53.74 22.31
CA ARG A 6 -45.46 -52.60 21.33
C ARG A 6 -44.22 -51.69 21.42
N ARG A 7 -43.38 -51.58 20.37
CA ARG A 7 -43.38 -50.69 19.17
C ARG A 7 -42.83 -49.25 19.39
N ALA A 8 -41.74 -49.00 18.64
CA ALA A 8 -41.40 -47.81 17.83
C ALA A 8 -40.87 -46.51 18.47
N GLY A 9 -39.85 -45.94 17.81
CA GLY A 9 -39.32 -44.57 18.00
C GLY A 9 -37.83 -44.52 17.66
N ALA A 10 -37.46 -44.55 16.38
CA ALA A 10 -37.18 -43.37 15.55
C ALA A 10 -35.72 -42.87 15.69
N ALA A 11 -35.01 -42.93 14.56
CA ALA A 11 -33.64 -42.50 14.39
C ALA A 11 -33.49 -40.98 14.57
N THR A 12 -32.51 -40.56 15.37
CA THR A 12 -32.01 -39.18 15.48
C THR A 12 -30.56 -39.28 15.97
N THR A 13 -29.51 -38.69 15.41
CA THR A 13 -29.33 -37.76 14.29
C THR A 13 -27.82 -37.71 14.11
N ALA A 14 -27.32 -38.08 12.93
CA ALA A 14 -25.99 -37.69 12.49
C ALA A 14 -25.98 -36.16 12.26
N LEU A 15 -24.98 -35.47 12.81
CA LEU A 15 -24.33 -34.23 12.34
C LEU A 15 -23.76 -33.48 13.56
N LEU A 16 -22.51 -33.74 13.89
CA LEU A 16 -21.74 -32.95 14.87
C LEU A 16 -20.39 -32.53 14.25
N LEU A 17 -20.42 -31.97 13.03
CA LEU A 17 -19.19 -31.59 12.30
C LEU A 17 -19.31 -30.31 11.44
N ALA A 18 -20.19 -29.37 11.77
CA ALA A 18 -20.26 -28.11 11.02
C ALA A 18 -20.63 -26.88 11.88
N LEU A 19 -19.85 -26.62 12.92
CA LEU A 19 -19.77 -25.28 13.52
C LEU A 19 -18.29 -24.90 13.67
N LEU A 20 -17.56 -24.91 12.55
CA LEU A 20 -16.47 -23.95 12.39
C LEU A 20 -17.14 -22.59 12.27
N VAL A 21 -17.34 -21.96 13.43
CA VAL A 21 -17.65 -20.53 13.54
C VAL A 21 -16.71 -19.83 12.57
N GLN A 22 -17.29 -19.28 11.49
CA GLN A 22 -16.62 -18.29 10.68
C GLN A 22 -16.33 -17.14 11.63
N ALA A 23 -15.10 -17.07 12.14
CA ALA A 23 -14.65 -15.91 12.87
C ALA A 23 -14.85 -14.71 11.93
N PRO A 24 -15.77 -13.77 12.22
CA PRO A 24 -15.83 -12.54 11.46
C PRO A 24 -14.59 -11.76 11.86
N GLY A 25 -13.54 -11.80 11.04
CA GLY A 25 -12.30 -11.10 11.38
C GLY A 25 -11.03 -11.46 10.61
N THR A 26 -11.05 -12.44 9.69
CA THR A 26 -9.82 -12.88 9.01
C THR A 26 -9.96 -13.00 7.49
N ARG A 27 -10.76 -12.15 6.84
CA ARG A 27 -10.62 -11.98 5.40
C ARG A 27 -9.45 -11.04 5.14
N ALA A 28 -8.41 -11.57 4.50
CA ALA A 28 -7.35 -10.74 3.93
C ALA A 28 -8.00 -9.74 2.96
N VAL A 29 -7.61 -8.47 3.06
CA VAL A 29 -8.04 -7.46 2.10
C VAL A 29 -7.39 -7.81 0.76
N THR A 30 -8.19 -7.92 -0.29
CA THR A 30 -7.67 -8.23 -1.63
C THR A 30 -7.15 -6.97 -2.31
N ASP A 31 -6.24 -7.11 -3.27
CA ASP A 31 -5.75 -6.00 -4.09
C ASP A 31 -6.89 -5.22 -4.75
N ASP A 32 -7.93 -5.92 -5.23
CA ASP A 32 -9.08 -5.27 -5.86
C ASP A 32 -9.89 -4.42 -4.87
N MET A 33 -9.98 -4.83 -3.61
CA MET A 33 -10.56 -4.01 -2.54
C MET A 33 -9.68 -2.81 -2.19
N LEU A 34 -8.36 -2.88 -2.36
CA LEU A 34 -7.47 -1.73 -2.15
C LEU A 34 -7.52 -0.75 -3.32
N LYS A 35 -7.66 -1.24 -4.55
CA LYS A 35 -7.72 -0.41 -5.77
C LYS A 35 -8.87 0.59 -5.77
N VAL A 36 -9.95 0.34 -5.01
CA VAL A 36 -11.05 1.30 -4.88
C VAL A 36 -10.60 2.62 -4.24
N ALA A 37 -9.49 2.63 -3.50
CA ALA A 37 -8.92 3.80 -2.84
C ALA A 37 -7.87 4.53 -3.72
N CYS A 38 -7.54 4.03 -4.92
CA CYS A 38 -6.51 4.63 -5.77
C CYS A 38 -6.74 6.12 -6.05
N SER A 39 -8.00 6.51 -6.27
CA SER A 39 -8.38 7.87 -6.70
C SER A 39 -8.45 8.87 -5.54
N ASP A 40 -9.05 8.48 -4.42
CA ASP A 40 -9.32 9.37 -3.28
C ASP A 40 -8.39 9.14 -2.08
N MET A 41 -7.57 8.09 -2.13
CA MET A 41 -6.71 7.63 -1.03
C MET A 41 -7.49 7.16 0.21
N THR A 42 -8.80 6.93 0.12
CA THR A 42 -9.65 6.72 1.29
C THR A 42 -9.96 5.23 1.53
N PRO A 43 -9.62 4.68 2.71
CA PRO A 43 -10.00 3.31 3.05
C PRO A 43 -11.52 3.22 3.22
N ARG A 44 -12.13 2.09 2.83
CA ARG A 44 -13.58 1.88 2.93
C ARG A 44 -14.00 1.39 4.32
N HIS A 45 -13.63 2.14 5.35
CA HIS A 45 -14.05 1.88 6.73
C HIS A 45 -15.46 2.43 6.96
N THR A 46 -16.47 1.56 6.89
CA THR A 46 -17.88 1.96 6.94
C THR A 46 -18.24 2.57 8.28
N GLY A 47 -18.92 3.71 8.27
CA GLY A 47 -19.39 4.40 9.48
C GLY A 47 -18.40 5.42 10.07
N TYR A 48 -17.21 5.55 9.47
CA TYR A 48 -16.17 6.46 9.93
C TYR A 48 -15.70 7.35 8.78
N GLN A 49 -15.36 8.60 9.10
CA GLN A 49 -14.78 9.58 8.17
C GLN A 49 -13.32 9.86 8.55
N PRO A 50 -12.48 10.33 7.62
CA PRO A 50 -11.09 10.65 7.92
C PRO A 50 -10.95 11.74 8.99
N GLU A 51 -9.99 11.55 9.88
CA GLU A 51 -9.65 12.46 10.98
C GLU A 51 -9.30 13.88 10.48
N ASN A 52 -8.58 13.97 9.37
CA ASN A 52 -8.23 15.25 8.76
C ASN A 52 -9.44 16.00 8.18
N GLU A 53 -10.54 15.32 7.83
CA GLU A 53 -11.76 15.98 7.34
C GLU A 53 -12.58 16.61 8.47
N ILE A 54 -12.41 16.11 9.71
CA ILE A 54 -13.01 16.70 10.92
C ILE A 54 -12.05 17.64 11.68
N GLY A 55 -10.93 18.01 11.05
CA GLY A 55 -10.00 19.01 11.58
C GLY A 55 -8.95 18.48 12.56
N VAL A 56 -8.77 17.16 12.67
CA VAL A 56 -7.71 16.56 13.51
C VAL A 56 -6.40 16.47 12.71
N PRO A 57 -5.32 17.16 13.13
CA PRO A 57 -4.04 17.13 12.42
C PRO A 57 -3.45 15.72 12.28
N CYS A 58 -2.79 15.44 11.17
CA CYS A 58 -2.13 14.16 10.92
C CYS A 58 -0.87 14.01 11.79
N PRO A 59 -0.79 13.00 12.69
CA PRO A 59 0.39 12.76 13.50
C PRO A 59 1.44 11.91 12.76
N PHE A 60 1.42 11.88 11.43
CA PHE A 60 2.32 11.07 10.61
C PHE A 60 2.91 11.89 9.48
N ARG A 61 4.17 11.61 9.16
CA ARG A 61 4.88 12.30 8.08
C ARG A 61 5.58 11.34 7.15
N LEU A 62 5.45 11.60 5.86
CA LEU A 62 6.23 10.96 4.81
C LEU A 62 7.40 11.88 4.45
N THR A 63 8.63 11.38 4.56
CA THR A 63 9.84 12.06 4.12
C THR A 63 10.42 11.38 2.89
N VAL A 64 11.03 12.19 2.02
CA VAL A 64 11.54 11.79 0.70
C VAL A 64 13.05 12.03 0.65
N ASP A 65 13.80 11.06 0.13
CA ASP A 65 15.25 11.10 -0.04
C ASP A 65 15.66 10.48 -1.40
N PRO A 66 16.33 11.19 -2.31
CA PRO A 66 16.71 12.61 -2.21
C PRO A 66 15.48 13.51 -2.14
N SER A 67 15.54 14.53 -1.29
CA SER A 67 14.39 15.41 -1.04
C SER A 67 14.02 16.27 -2.24
N THR A 68 14.99 16.69 -3.07
CA THR A 68 14.79 17.45 -4.30
C THR A 68 16.11 17.69 -5.05
N PRO A 69 16.14 17.71 -6.40
CA PRO A 69 15.10 17.26 -7.31
C PRO A 69 15.10 15.73 -7.48
N VAL A 70 13.95 15.18 -7.89
CA VAL A 70 13.86 13.77 -8.29
C VAL A 70 14.41 13.61 -9.71
N VAL A 71 15.28 12.62 -9.92
CA VAL A 71 15.89 12.35 -11.22
C VAL A 71 15.15 11.19 -11.92
N PRO A 72 14.66 11.36 -13.15
CA PRO A 72 14.01 10.30 -13.92
C PRO A 72 14.85 9.01 -13.99
N GLY A 73 14.22 7.86 -13.72
CA GLY A 73 14.85 6.55 -13.66
C GLY A 73 15.65 6.25 -12.39
N ASN A 74 15.85 7.21 -11.49
CA ASN A 74 16.57 6.95 -10.24
C ASN A 74 15.64 6.43 -9.14
N MET A 75 16.23 5.79 -8.13
CA MET A 75 15.54 5.39 -6.91
C MET A 75 15.36 6.58 -5.97
N VAL A 76 14.21 6.59 -5.28
CA VAL A 76 13.84 7.53 -4.24
C VAL A 76 13.40 6.71 -3.03
N ASN A 77 14.01 6.96 -1.89
CA ASN A 77 13.67 6.37 -0.62
C ASN A 77 12.63 7.23 0.09
N LEU A 78 11.56 6.57 0.56
CA LEU A 78 10.51 7.19 1.33
C LEU A 78 10.52 6.60 2.74
N THR A 79 10.28 7.44 3.74
CA THR A 79 10.08 6.99 5.13
C THR A 79 8.80 7.58 5.68
N LEU A 80 7.86 6.72 6.06
CA LEU A 80 6.66 7.10 6.81
C LEU A 80 6.95 6.90 8.30
N TRP A 81 6.77 7.94 9.11
CA TRP A 81 7.03 7.88 10.55
C TRP A 81 5.95 8.56 11.38
N SER A 82 5.72 8.00 12.57
CA SER A 82 4.90 8.61 13.63
C SER A 82 5.60 9.83 14.20
N LEU A 83 4.91 10.98 14.19
CA LEU A 83 5.32 12.20 14.88
C LEU A 83 5.05 12.03 16.38
N GLY A 84 6.10 12.07 17.21
CA GLY A 84 5.99 11.94 18.66
C GLY A 84 6.03 10.50 19.19
N MET A 85 6.27 10.36 20.49
CA MET A 85 6.36 9.05 21.15
C MET A 85 4.94 8.47 21.32
N ALA A 86 4.65 7.37 20.60
CA ALA A 86 3.59 6.38 20.89
C ALA A 86 2.27 6.37 20.09
N THR A 87 2.19 6.93 18.87
CA THR A 87 1.03 6.68 17.99
C THR A 87 1.38 5.70 16.87
N PRO A 88 1.34 4.37 17.11
CA PRO A 88 1.63 3.42 16.04
C PRO A 88 0.51 3.41 15.00
N PHE A 89 0.86 3.09 13.75
CA PHE A 89 -0.09 2.83 12.69
C PHE A 89 -0.10 1.35 12.30
N LYS A 90 -1.23 0.87 11.78
CA LYS A 90 -1.40 -0.51 11.29
C LYS A 90 -1.37 -0.58 9.77
N GLY A 91 -1.95 0.41 9.09
CA GLY A 91 -2.11 0.43 7.65
C GLY A 91 -1.62 1.73 7.01
N PHE A 92 -1.35 1.67 5.72
CA PHE A 92 -0.96 2.80 4.90
C PHE A 92 -1.23 2.52 3.42
N MET A 93 -1.35 3.59 2.65
CA MET A 93 -1.28 3.57 1.20
C MET A 93 -0.39 4.73 0.76
N VAL A 94 0.58 4.50 -0.13
CA VAL A 94 1.51 5.52 -0.62
C VAL A 94 1.59 5.47 -2.14
N GLN A 95 1.48 6.61 -2.80
CA GLN A 95 1.63 6.73 -4.26
C GLN A 95 2.21 8.09 -4.67
N ALA A 96 2.95 8.14 -5.78
CA ALA A 96 3.36 9.40 -6.40
C ALA A 96 2.29 9.86 -7.40
N ARG A 97 2.08 11.18 -7.51
CA ARG A 97 1.23 11.78 -8.54
C ARG A 97 1.87 12.96 -9.23
N ASP A 98 1.57 13.14 -10.52
CA ASP A 98 1.87 14.36 -11.26
C ASP A 98 0.86 15.48 -10.93
N VAL A 99 1.06 16.65 -11.54
CA VAL A 99 0.17 17.82 -11.40
C VAL A 99 -1.26 17.57 -11.92
N ASN A 100 -1.46 16.56 -12.77
CA ASN A 100 -2.76 16.18 -13.31
C ASN A 100 -3.43 15.07 -12.47
N GLY A 101 -2.78 14.60 -11.40
CA GLY A 101 -3.26 13.52 -10.55
C GLY A 101 -3.06 12.12 -11.11
N ARG A 102 -2.27 11.93 -12.18
CA ARG A 102 -1.87 10.61 -12.68
C ARG A 102 -0.92 9.95 -11.70
N VAL A 103 -1.10 8.65 -11.48
CA VAL A 103 -0.22 7.84 -10.63
C VAL A 103 1.07 7.53 -11.39
N LEU A 104 2.21 7.58 -10.69
CA LEU A 104 3.53 7.54 -11.31
C LEU A 104 4.43 6.45 -10.71
N GLY A 105 5.26 5.87 -11.57
CA GLY A 105 6.46 5.12 -11.18
C GLY A 105 6.16 3.77 -10.55
N THR A 106 7.20 3.15 -9.99
CA THR A 106 7.14 1.75 -9.53
C THR A 106 7.80 1.62 -8.17
N PHE A 107 7.09 1.04 -7.20
CA PHE A 107 7.69 0.64 -5.94
C PHE A 107 8.45 -0.68 -6.08
N LEU A 108 9.62 -0.75 -5.43
CA LEU A 108 10.41 -1.98 -5.35
C LEU A 108 9.96 -2.82 -4.15
N PRO A 109 10.04 -4.16 -4.27
CA PRO A 109 9.81 -5.04 -3.13
C PRO A 109 10.91 -4.85 -2.07
N GLU A 110 10.59 -5.21 -0.83
CA GLU A 110 11.57 -5.24 0.25
C GLU A 110 12.70 -6.23 -0.04
N CYS A 111 13.93 -5.87 0.34
CA CYS A 111 15.14 -6.65 0.07
C CYS A 111 15.21 -7.99 0.81
N TRP A 112 14.44 -8.15 1.89
CA TRP A 112 14.43 -9.32 2.75
C TRP A 112 13.01 -9.90 2.85
N ASN A 113 12.89 -11.15 3.30
CA ASN A 113 11.61 -11.85 3.48
C ASN A 113 10.72 -11.29 4.62
N GLU A 114 10.88 -10.02 4.98
CA GLU A 114 9.94 -9.31 5.85
C GLU A 114 8.85 -8.72 4.97
N THR A 115 7.64 -9.27 5.02
CA THR A 115 6.48 -8.73 4.28
C THR A 115 5.79 -7.65 5.11
N ARG A 116 6.38 -6.45 5.20
CA ARG A 116 5.76 -5.32 5.90
C ARG A 116 4.81 -4.57 4.96
N HIS A 117 5.17 -4.45 3.69
CA HIS A 117 4.33 -3.92 2.62
C HIS A 117 4.29 -4.82 1.38
N HIS A 118 3.31 -4.56 0.51
CA HIS A 118 3.23 -5.11 -0.84
C HIS A 118 2.80 -4.00 -1.80
N MET A 119 2.83 -4.31 -3.09
CA MET A 119 2.56 -3.33 -4.15
C MET A 119 1.36 -3.76 -4.97
N ILE A 120 0.51 -2.79 -5.30
CA ILE A 120 -0.62 -2.95 -6.21
C ILE A 120 -0.45 -2.01 -7.41
N SER A 121 -1.21 -2.27 -8.47
CA SER A 121 -1.25 -1.41 -9.66
C SER A 121 -2.59 -0.69 -9.74
N CYS A 122 -2.57 0.61 -9.50
CA CYS A 122 -3.70 1.50 -9.74
C CYS A 122 -3.82 1.80 -11.24
N PRO A 123 -5.05 1.83 -11.80
CA PRO A 123 -5.27 1.91 -13.25
C PRO A 123 -5.02 3.30 -13.85
N ASN A 124 -4.92 4.36 -13.03
CA ASN A 124 -4.66 5.72 -13.50
C ASN A 124 -3.15 6.04 -13.57
N GLY A 125 -2.34 5.07 -14.01
CA GLY A 125 -0.89 5.17 -14.14
C GLY A 125 -0.40 4.17 -15.20
N ASP A 126 0.73 4.47 -15.84
CA ASP A 126 1.28 3.62 -16.91
C ASP A 126 2.16 2.51 -16.36
N GLU A 127 2.87 2.77 -15.26
CA GLU A 127 3.77 1.82 -14.62
C GLU A 127 3.02 0.84 -13.69
N PRO A 128 3.45 -0.44 -13.63
CA PRO A 128 2.93 -1.38 -12.65
C PRO A 128 3.51 -1.12 -11.26
N TYR A 129 2.88 -1.71 -10.24
CA TYR A 129 3.30 -1.64 -8.84
C TYR A 129 3.49 -0.19 -8.35
N ASN A 130 2.61 0.69 -8.81
CA ASN A 130 2.70 2.14 -8.63
C ASN A 130 2.16 2.64 -7.28
N VAL A 131 1.69 1.72 -6.43
CA VAL A 131 1.22 2.01 -5.07
C VAL A 131 1.75 0.99 -4.07
N ALA A 132 2.29 1.46 -2.95
CA ALA A 132 2.66 0.63 -1.80
C ALA A 132 1.54 0.62 -0.74
N VAL A 133 1.22 -0.56 -0.20
CA VAL A 133 0.13 -0.80 0.76
C VAL A 133 0.57 -1.76 1.87
N GLN A 134 -0.10 -1.75 3.02
CA GLN A 134 0.26 -2.64 4.13
C GLN A 134 0.04 -4.13 3.79
N SER A 135 0.97 -5.00 4.21
CA SER A 135 0.83 -6.47 4.08
C SER A 135 0.25 -7.14 5.32
N ASN A 136 0.25 -6.44 6.46
CA ASN A 136 -0.24 -6.95 7.73
C ASN A 136 -0.74 -5.81 8.61
N ASN A 137 -1.51 -6.17 9.65
CA ASN A 137 -2.07 -5.23 10.63
C ASN A 137 -1.19 -5.04 11.88
N LYS A 138 0.08 -5.45 11.85
CA LYS A 138 1.00 -5.24 12.97
C LYS A 138 1.27 -3.75 13.14
N TYR A 139 1.39 -3.32 14.39
CA TYR A 139 1.74 -1.95 14.73
C TYR A 139 3.14 -1.60 14.21
N LYS A 140 3.25 -0.40 13.64
CA LYS A 140 4.47 0.18 13.08
C LYS A 140 4.63 1.59 13.61
N SER A 141 5.85 1.96 13.97
CA SER A 141 6.23 3.35 14.24
C SER A 141 6.89 4.01 13.03
N LYS A 142 7.42 3.18 12.12
CA LYS A 142 8.12 3.56 10.90
C LYS A 142 7.90 2.51 9.81
N GLU A 143 7.76 2.97 8.58
CA GLU A 143 7.81 2.14 7.36
C GLU A 143 8.68 2.81 6.31
N THR A 144 9.37 2.01 5.50
CA THR A 144 10.29 2.50 4.46
C THR A 144 9.93 1.91 3.11
N PHE A 145 10.01 2.72 2.07
CA PHE A 145 9.70 2.32 0.69
C PHE A 145 10.81 2.77 -0.25
N THR A 146 11.04 2.01 -1.31
CA THR A 146 11.90 2.43 -2.42
C THR A 146 11.03 2.56 -3.66
N TRP A 147 11.02 3.73 -4.26
CA TRP A 147 10.25 4.07 -5.46
C TRP A 147 11.19 4.42 -6.60
N VAL A 148 10.86 3.99 -7.82
CA VAL A 148 11.62 4.30 -9.03
C VAL A 148 10.86 5.33 -9.85
N ALA A 149 11.52 6.45 -10.12
CA ALA A 149 10.98 7.51 -10.97
C ALA A 149 10.83 7.01 -12.42
N PRO A 150 9.68 7.24 -13.08
CA PRO A 150 9.53 6.86 -14.47
C PRO A 150 10.44 7.73 -15.36
N LEU A 151 10.83 7.21 -16.53
CA LEU A 151 11.71 7.94 -17.45
C LEU A 151 11.02 9.12 -18.13
N SER A 152 9.69 9.06 -18.25
CA SER A 152 8.82 10.12 -18.77
C SER A 152 8.52 11.21 -17.75
N LEU A 153 9.11 11.14 -16.55
CA LEU A 153 8.82 12.07 -15.48
C LEU A 153 9.30 13.48 -15.81
N GLU A 154 8.42 14.46 -15.65
CA GLU A 154 8.68 15.88 -15.90
C GLU A 154 7.91 16.76 -14.92
N GLY A 155 8.33 18.03 -14.79
CA GLY A 155 7.63 19.03 -13.99
C GLY A 155 7.81 18.85 -12.48
N PHE A 156 6.68 18.69 -11.78
CA PHE A 156 6.61 18.52 -10.33
C PHE A 156 5.78 17.30 -9.98
N ILE A 157 6.13 16.65 -8.88
CA ILE A 157 5.36 15.55 -8.31
C ILE A 157 5.06 15.80 -6.85
N ARG A 158 4.06 15.07 -6.33
CA ARG A 158 3.84 14.91 -4.90
C ARG A 158 3.67 13.43 -4.56
N PHE A 159 4.16 13.04 -3.40
CA PHE A 159 3.75 11.77 -2.82
C PHE A 159 2.48 11.99 -2.01
N LYS A 160 1.46 11.20 -2.32
CA LYS A 160 0.24 11.09 -1.53
C LYS A 160 0.32 9.91 -0.60
N TYR A 161 -0.21 10.07 0.61
CA TYR A 161 -0.29 8.98 1.56
C TYR A 161 -1.53 9.01 2.45
N THR A 162 -1.91 7.82 2.89
CA THR A 162 -2.96 7.56 3.89
C THR A 162 -2.35 6.74 5.00
N VAL A 163 -2.76 7.00 6.24
CA VAL A 163 -2.30 6.27 7.42
C VAL A 163 -3.49 5.83 8.24
N VAL A 164 -3.51 4.56 8.62
CA VAL A 164 -4.57 3.94 9.40
C VAL A 164 -4.02 3.55 10.76
N LEU A 165 -4.52 4.17 11.82
CA LEU A 165 -4.21 3.79 13.20
C LEU A 165 -5.02 2.55 13.59
N ASN A 166 -6.33 2.60 13.37
CA ASN A 166 -7.24 1.47 13.53
C ASN A 166 -8.45 1.62 12.57
N TYR A 167 -9.49 0.80 12.75
CA TYR A 167 -10.67 0.84 11.87
C TYR A 167 -11.40 2.19 11.92
N GLU A 168 -11.39 2.87 13.06
CA GLU A 168 -12.14 4.11 13.28
C GLU A 168 -11.30 5.35 12.95
N HIS A 169 -10.01 5.32 13.28
CA HIS A 169 -9.11 6.47 13.20
C HIS A 169 -8.11 6.32 12.04
N TYR A 170 -8.22 7.21 11.07
CA TYR A 170 -7.36 7.23 9.88
C TYR A 170 -7.27 8.63 9.26
N TRP A 171 -6.14 8.93 8.62
CA TRP A 171 -5.88 10.17 7.91
C TRP A 171 -5.67 9.86 6.43
N THR A 172 -6.41 10.54 5.56
CA THR A 172 -6.41 10.27 4.13
C THR A 172 -5.82 11.42 3.33
N ASN A 173 -5.37 11.12 2.11
CA ASN A 173 -4.98 12.09 1.10
C ASN A 173 -4.00 13.16 1.61
N GLN A 174 -3.08 12.77 2.50
CA GLN A 174 -1.97 13.62 2.92
C GLN A 174 -0.99 13.73 1.77
N GLU A 175 -0.29 14.86 1.66
CA GLU A 175 0.63 15.13 0.56
C GLU A 175 1.99 15.60 1.09
N THR A 176 3.05 15.29 0.37
CA THR A 176 4.31 16.02 0.50
C THR A 176 4.20 17.39 -0.18
N GLU A 177 5.17 18.26 0.06
CA GLU A 177 5.40 19.45 -0.77
C GLU A 177 5.64 19.06 -2.24
N ASP A 178 5.53 20.05 -3.13
CA ASP A 178 5.91 19.91 -4.54
C ASP A 178 7.41 19.59 -4.68
N ILE A 179 7.71 18.48 -5.36
CA ILE A 179 9.08 18.03 -5.60
C ILE A 179 9.40 18.23 -7.08
N PRO A 180 10.37 19.10 -7.43
CA PRO A 180 10.75 19.33 -8.80
C PRO A 180 11.49 18.12 -9.38
N VAL A 181 11.34 17.94 -10.69
CA VAL A 181 11.98 16.88 -11.45
C VAL A 181 13.18 17.45 -12.19
N ALA A 182 14.33 16.76 -12.08
CA ALA A 182 15.54 17.12 -12.79
C ALA A 182 15.40 16.82 -14.29
N LYS A 183 15.94 17.70 -15.13
CA LYS A 183 16.11 17.40 -16.55
C LYS A 183 17.34 16.51 -16.73
N ILE A 184 17.17 15.38 -17.40
CA ILE A 184 18.29 14.54 -17.85
C ILE A 184 18.68 14.88 -19.28
N SER A 185 19.93 14.61 -19.65
CA SER A 185 20.40 14.84 -21.02
C SER A 185 19.70 13.90 -22.00
N GLN A 186 19.63 14.29 -23.28
CA GLN A 186 19.05 13.42 -24.32
C GLN A 186 19.83 12.10 -24.45
N GLU A 187 21.15 12.14 -24.26
CA GLU A 187 22.00 10.97 -24.25
C GLU A 187 21.66 10.02 -23.10
N GLU A 188 21.55 10.54 -21.88
CA GLU A 188 21.16 9.76 -20.71
C GLU A 188 19.74 9.17 -20.87
N PHE A 189 18.80 9.98 -21.35
CA PHE A 189 17.44 9.52 -21.65
C PHE A 189 17.45 8.38 -22.66
N ASN A 190 18.18 8.52 -23.78
CA ASN A 190 18.27 7.51 -24.82
C ASN A 190 18.93 6.22 -24.29
N MET A 191 19.98 6.36 -23.48
CA MET A 191 20.65 5.23 -22.84
C MET A 191 19.68 4.47 -21.94
N LYS A 192 19.01 5.15 -21.00
CA LYS A 192 18.06 4.51 -20.09
C LYS A 192 16.86 3.90 -20.83
N LYS A 193 16.34 4.59 -21.84
CA LYS A 193 15.21 4.13 -22.67
C LYS A 193 15.55 2.90 -23.53
N SER A 194 16.81 2.74 -23.93
CA SER A 194 17.25 1.58 -24.71
C SER A 194 17.21 0.26 -23.93
N ILE A 195 17.16 0.34 -22.59
CA ILE A 195 17.10 -0.82 -21.71
C ILE A 195 15.66 -1.28 -21.56
N ASN A 196 15.42 -2.59 -21.59
CA ASN A 196 14.10 -3.14 -21.28
C ASN A 196 13.65 -2.65 -19.88
N PRO A 197 12.44 -2.06 -19.75
CA PRO A 197 12.00 -1.47 -18.47
C PRO A 197 11.97 -2.47 -17.30
N GLN A 198 11.52 -3.70 -17.52
CA GLN A 198 11.48 -4.71 -16.47
C GLN A 198 12.88 -5.12 -16.02
N TYR A 199 13.81 -5.27 -16.96
CA TYR A 199 15.20 -5.54 -16.65
C TYR A 199 15.87 -4.37 -15.92
N TYR A 200 15.54 -3.13 -16.27
CA TYR A 200 16.02 -1.94 -15.56
C TYR A 200 15.56 -1.92 -14.10
N ILE A 201 14.27 -2.14 -13.85
CA ILE A 201 13.71 -2.24 -12.50
C ILE A 201 14.37 -3.39 -11.72
N TYR A 202 14.55 -4.56 -12.34
CA TYR A 202 15.26 -5.67 -11.71
C TYR A 202 16.71 -5.32 -11.33
N LYS A 203 17.43 -4.63 -12.21
CA LYS A 203 18.80 -4.17 -11.93
C LYS A 203 18.86 -3.21 -10.75
N LEU A 204 17.91 -2.26 -10.67
CA LEU A 204 17.81 -1.34 -9.54
C LEU A 204 17.48 -2.08 -8.24
N TYR A 205 16.58 -3.07 -8.27
CA TYR A 205 16.29 -3.91 -7.12
C TYR A 205 17.54 -4.66 -6.62
N ILE A 206 18.27 -5.31 -7.52
CA ILE A 206 19.50 -6.03 -7.14
C ILE A 206 20.54 -5.08 -6.56
N GLN A 207 20.70 -3.88 -7.13
CA GLN A 207 21.56 -2.85 -6.56
C GLN A 207 21.08 -2.45 -5.16
N ASN A 208 19.81 -2.09 -4.99
CA ASN A 208 19.25 -1.66 -3.71
C ASN A 208 19.43 -2.68 -2.58
N CYS A 209 19.40 -3.97 -2.90
CA CYS A 209 19.32 -5.04 -1.91
C CYS A 209 20.63 -5.78 -1.64
N PHE A 210 21.61 -5.69 -2.55
CA PHE A 210 22.81 -6.53 -2.51
C PHE A 210 24.12 -5.79 -2.79
N SER A 211 24.12 -4.46 -2.91
CA SER A 211 25.35 -3.63 -3.02
C SER A 211 25.60 -2.85 -1.74
#